data_AF-A0A672HZH1-F1
#
_entry.id   AF-A0A672HZH1-F1
#
_cell.length_a   1.000
_cell.length_b   1.000
_cell.length_c   1.000
_cell.angle_alpha   90.00
_cell.angle_beta   90.00
_cell.angle_gamma   90.00
#
_symmetry.space_group_name_H-M   'P 1'
#
loop_
_entity.id
_entity.type
_entity.pdbx_description
1 polymer ?
#
loop_
_entity_poly.entity_id
_entity_poly.type
_entity_poly.pdbx_seq_one_letter_code
_entity_poly.pdbx_strand_id
1 'polypeptide(L)'
;MAKEGADMTEETEYMLDRNVGKEAESPESPGDAKEMRAVVLAGFGGLNKLRVTKKAMPEPQEGEVKIRVKACGLNFLDLMVRLGTIDNPPKPPIVPGFECSGIVESVGENTLGFEIGDRVMAFVNYNAWAEVVCAPVDFVFKMPDEMTFAEAAAFSLNFVAAYMMLFEVANLREGMSVLVHSAGGGVVIDLPD
;
A
#
# COMPACT_ATOMS: atom_id res chain seq x y z
N MET A 1 -40.07 -1.96 4.75
CA MET A 1 -38.60 -1.88 4.88
C MET A 1 -38.06 -3.09 5.64
N ALA A 2 -38.08 -4.30 5.06
CA ALA A 2 -37.45 -5.48 5.66
C ALA A 2 -37.33 -6.69 4.70
N LYS A 3 -37.21 -6.50 3.37
CA LYS A 3 -37.11 -7.64 2.42
C LYS A 3 -36.13 -7.51 1.25
N GLU A 4 -35.40 -6.40 1.10
CA GLU A 4 -34.37 -6.25 0.03
C GLU A 4 -32.92 -6.33 0.54
N GLY A 5 -32.70 -6.55 1.84
CA GLY A 5 -31.36 -6.62 2.44
C GLY A 5 -30.80 -8.03 2.63
N ALA A 6 -31.59 -9.08 2.36
CA ALA A 6 -31.18 -10.48 2.57
C ALA A 6 -30.61 -11.13 1.30
N ASP A 7 -30.91 -10.58 0.11
CA ASP A 7 -30.54 -11.20 -1.19
C ASP A 7 -29.09 -10.90 -1.60
N MET A 8 -28.57 -9.73 -1.21
CA MET A 8 -27.19 -9.29 -1.51
C MET A 8 -26.12 -9.93 -0.60
N THR A 9 -26.51 -10.46 0.56
CA THR A 9 -25.60 -11.13 1.49
C THR A 9 -25.36 -12.58 1.11
N GLU A 10 -26.38 -13.29 0.60
CA GLU A 10 -26.24 -14.66 0.11
C GLU A 10 -25.41 -14.76 -1.20
N GLU A 11 -25.52 -13.79 -2.13
CA GLU A 11 -24.69 -13.77 -3.35
C GLU A 11 -23.21 -13.50 -3.07
N THR A 12 -22.90 -12.79 -1.97
CA THR A 12 -21.50 -12.50 -1.58
C THR A 12 -20.86 -13.70 -0.89
N GLU A 13 -21.61 -14.45 -0.09
CA GLU A 13 -21.15 -15.70 0.52
C GLU A 13 -21.01 -16.84 -0.50
N TYR A 14 -21.89 -16.91 -1.51
CA TYR A 14 -21.84 -17.95 -2.55
C TYR A 14 -20.61 -17.84 -3.47
N MET A 15 -20.02 -16.65 -3.61
CA MET A 15 -18.79 -16.43 -4.40
C MET A 15 -17.50 -16.77 -3.64
N LEU A 16 -17.56 -16.91 -2.31
CA LEU A 16 -16.40 -17.25 -1.48
C LEU A 16 -16.13 -18.76 -1.43
N ASP A 17 -17.15 -19.60 -1.64
CA ASP A 17 -17.07 -21.04 -1.37
C ASP A 17 -16.63 -21.92 -2.56
N ARG A 18 -16.46 -21.35 -3.76
CA ARG A 18 -16.11 -22.12 -4.97
C ARG A 18 -14.62 -22.26 -5.28
N ASN A 19 -13.73 -21.61 -4.52
CA ASN A 19 -12.30 -21.61 -4.85
C ASN A 19 -11.37 -22.27 -3.82
N VAL A 20 -11.90 -23.04 -2.86
CA VAL A 20 -11.05 -23.90 -2.00
C VAL A 20 -10.79 -25.25 -2.70
N GLY A 21 -10.15 -25.18 -3.86
CA GLY A 21 -9.50 -26.31 -4.50
C GLY A 21 -8.08 -26.43 -3.96
N LYS A 22 -7.75 -27.59 -3.37
CA LYS A 22 -6.40 -27.93 -2.89
C LYS A 22 -5.35 -27.74 -4.00
N GLU A 23 -4.56 -26.68 -3.93
CA GLU A 23 -3.27 -26.62 -4.61
C GLU A 23 -2.27 -27.43 -3.80
N ALA A 24 -1.79 -28.51 -4.39
CA ALA A 24 -0.70 -29.30 -3.84
C ALA A 24 0.60 -28.51 -3.98
N GLU A 25 1.30 -28.29 -2.86
CA GLU A 25 2.65 -27.73 -2.86
C GLU A 25 3.59 -28.63 -3.67
N SER A 26 4.02 -28.15 -4.84
CA SER A 26 5.15 -28.72 -5.56
C SER A 26 6.45 -28.16 -4.99
N PRO A 27 7.51 -28.97 -4.86
CA PRO A 27 8.78 -28.52 -4.29
C PRO A 27 9.39 -27.42 -5.17
N GLU A 28 9.69 -26.27 -4.57
CA GLU A 28 10.29 -25.11 -5.24
C GLU A 28 11.60 -25.51 -5.92
N SER A 29 11.72 -25.14 -7.19
CA SER A 29 12.95 -25.33 -7.95
C SER A 29 13.92 -24.16 -7.67
N PRO A 30 15.25 -24.33 -7.77
CA PRO A 30 16.22 -23.28 -7.43
C PRO A 30 16.23 -22.04 -8.35
N GLY A 31 15.21 -21.84 -9.19
CA GLY A 31 15.07 -20.71 -10.12
C GLY A 31 14.19 -19.55 -9.61
N ASP A 32 13.47 -19.72 -8.51
CA ASP A 32 12.38 -18.81 -8.09
C ASP A 32 12.81 -17.55 -7.30
N ALA A 33 14.08 -17.41 -6.89
CA ALA A 33 14.54 -16.28 -6.08
C ALA A 33 14.63 -14.91 -6.81
N LYS A 34 14.38 -14.87 -8.12
CA LYS A 34 14.50 -13.65 -8.96
C LYS A 34 13.17 -12.97 -9.29
N GLU A 35 12.05 -13.58 -8.93
CA GLU A 35 10.72 -13.03 -9.19
C GLU A 35 9.95 -12.82 -7.88
N MET A 36 8.99 -11.92 -7.92
CA MET A 36 8.05 -11.62 -6.83
C MET A 36 6.64 -11.49 -7.39
N ARG A 37 5.63 -11.73 -6.56
CA ARG A 37 4.25 -11.40 -6.93
C ARG A 37 4.01 -9.90 -6.79
N ALA A 38 3.28 -9.34 -7.74
CA ALA A 38 2.81 -7.97 -7.70
C ALA A 38 1.43 -7.86 -8.35
N VAL A 39 0.64 -6.90 -7.88
CA VAL A 39 -0.62 -6.51 -8.53
C VAL A 39 -0.29 -5.57 -9.69
N VAL A 40 -0.58 -5.97 -10.91
CA VAL A 40 -0.38 -5.18 -12.12
C VAL A 40 -1.71 -4.64 -12.62
N LEU A 41 -1.73 -3.33 -12.85
CA LEU A 41 -2.74 -2.66 -13.64
C LEU A 41 -2.39 -2.82 -15.11
N ALA A 42 -3.12 -3.66 -15.84
CA ALA A 42 -2.86 -3.94 -17.26
C ALA A 42 -3.31 -2.81 -18.21
N GLY A 43 -4.21 -1.94 -17.75
CA GLY A 43 -4.78 -0.84 -18.52
C GLY A 43 -5.78 -0.08 -17.64
N PHE A 44 -6.12 1.15 -18.00
CA PHE A 44 -7.11 1.92 -17.21
C PHE A 44 -8.51 1.30 -17.30
N GLY A 45 -9.28 1.40 -16.21
CA GLY A 45 -10.68 1.00 -16.16
C GLY A 45 -11.13 0.32 -14.86
N GLY A 46 -12.05 -0.64 -15.00
CA GLY A 46 -12.65 -1.36 -13.88
C GLY A 46 -11.73 -2.34 -13.18
N LEU A 47 -12.26 -3.03 -12.16
CA LEU A 47 -11.53 -4.02 -11.36
C LEU A 47 -10.91 -5.16 -12.20
N ASN A 48 -11.55 -5.49 -13.32
CA ASN A 48 -11.06 -6.47 -14.28
C ASN A 48 -9.74 -6.07 -14.96
N LYS A 49 -9.13 -4.93 -14.64
CA LYS A 49 -7.79 -4.53 -15.11
C LYS A 49 -6.64 -4.86 -14.14
N LEU A 50 -6.94 -5.24 -12.91
CA LEU A 50 -5.92 -5.62 -11.90
C LEU A 50 -5.68 -7.13 -11.91
N ARG A 51 -4.43 -7.56 -11.98
CA ARG A 51 -4.05 -8.99 -11.91
C ARG A 51 -2.82 -9.18 -11.05
N VAL A 52 -2.78 -10.27 -10.28
CA VAL A 52 -1.53 -10.71 -9.66
C VAL A 52 -0.67 -11.38 -10.72
N THR A 53 0.56 -10.93 -10.85
CA THR A 53 1.54 -11.48 -11.81
C THR A 53 2.91 -11.61 -11.16
N LYS A 54 3.76 -12.50 -11.67
CA LYS A 54 5.18 -12.50 -11.33
C LYS A 54 5.90 -11.33 -12.03
N LYS A 55 6.79 -10.66 -11.30
CA LYS A 55 7.65 -9.55 -11.76
C LYS A 55 9.07 -9.81 -11.28
N ALA A 56 10.06 -9.31 -12.00
CA ALA A 56 11.44 -9.34 -11.51
C ALA A 56 11.54 -8.61 -10.17
N MET A 57 12.28 -9.19 -9.23
CA MET A 57 12.56 -8.55 -7.95
C MET A 57 13.49 -7.35 -8.17
N PRO A 58 13.17 -6.17 -7.63
CA PRO A 58 14.04 -5.01 -7.75
C PRO A 58 15.26 -5.16 -6.83
N GLU A 59 16.35 -4.50 -7.19
CA GLU A 59 17.54 -4.33 -6.34
C GLU A 59 17.72 -2.85 -6.01
N PRO A 60 18.11 -2.51 -4.77
CA PRO A 60 18.20 -1.12 -4.34
C PRO A 60 19.41 -0.45 -4.97
N GLN A 61 19.24 0.79 -5.41
CA GLN A 61 20.35 1.65 -5.83
C GLN A 61 21.00 2.36 -4.64
N GLU A 62 22.12 3.05 -4.87
CA GLU A 62 22.68 3.98 -3.89
C GLU A 62 21.61 5.01 -3.46
N GLY A 63 21.43 5.18 -2.14
CA GLY A 63 20.37 6.00 -1.55
C GLY A 63 19.03 5.27 -1.35
N GLU A 64 18.93 3.97 -1.63
CA GLU A 64 17.70 3.19 -1.48
C GLU A 64 17.84 2.00 -0.52
N VAL A 65 16.70 1.55 0.00
CA VAL A 65 16.57 0.28 0.71
C VAL A 65 15.56 -0.62 0.00
N LYS A 66 15.82 -1.93 0.01
CA LYS A 66 14.90 -2.96 -0.44
C LYS A 66 14.07 -3.44 0.73
N ILE A 67 12.77 -3.32 0.64
CA ILE A 67 11.82 -3.63 1.71
C ILE A 67 11.02 -4.88 1.32
N ARG A 68 11.07 -5.91 2.16
CA ARG A 68 10.14 -7.04 2.12
C ARG A 68 8.80 -6.57 2.69
N VAL A 69 7.84 -6.33 1.81
CA VAL A 69 6.54 -5.77 2.17
C VAL A 69 5.74 -6.76 3.02
N LYS A 70 5.20 -6.28 4.13
CA LYS A 70 4.31 -7.01 5.05
C LYS A 70 2.88 -6.52 4.97
N ALA A 71 2.67 -5.23 4.72
CA ALA A 71 1.38 -4.63 4.41
C ALA A 71 1.55 -3.46 3.43
N CYS A 72 0.51 -3.18 2.64
CA CYS A 72 0.44 -1.99 1.79
C CYS A 72 -0.89 -1.28 2.02
N GLY A 73 -0.86 0.05 1.92
CA GLY A 73 -2.05 0.86 2.07
C GLY A 73 -2.90 0.89 0.80
N LEU A 74 -4.21 1.08 0.99
CA LEU A 74 -5.16 1.34 -0.08
C LEU A 74 -5.73 2.73 0.08
N ASN A 75 -5.47 3.59 -0.90
CA ASN A 75 -5.87 4.99 -0.88
C ASN A 75 -6.83 5.30 -2.02
N PHE A 76 -7.58 6.40 -1.88
CA PHE A 76 -8.45 6.87 -2.95
C PHE A 76 -7.67 7.22 -4.23
N LEU A 77 -6.41 7.65 -4.09
CA LEU A 77 -5.48 7.87 -5.19
C LEU A 77 -5.28 6.61 -6.05
N ASP A 78 -5.25 5.43 -5.46
CA ASP A 78 -5.11 4.18 -6.21
C ASP A 78 -6.31 3.89 -7.13
N LEU A 79 -7.52 4.28 -6.68
CA LEU A 79 -8.73 4.20 -7.52
C LEU A 79 -8.62 5.16 -8.71
N MET A 80 -8.12 6.37 -8.49
CA MET A 80 -7.92 7.36 -9.54
C MET A 80 -6.84 6.90 -10.54
N VAL A 81 -5.73 6.34 -10.06
CA VAL A 81 -4.70 5.72 -10.91
C VAL A 81 -5.30 4.59 -11.75
N ARG A 82 -6.07 3.69 -11.13
CA ARG A 82 -6.72 2.57 -11.85
C ARG A 82 -7.64 3.07 -12.96
N LEU A 83 -8.38 4.15 -12.72
CA LEU A 83 -9.29 4.74 -13.69
C LEU A 83 -8.57 5.64 -14.72
N GLY A 84 -7.31 6.00 -14.49
CA GLY A 84 -6.55 6.93 -15.33
C GLY A 84 -7.00 8.38 -15.20
N THR A 85 -7.55 8.77 -14.05
CA THR A 85 -8.14 10.09 -13.79
C THR A 85 -7.25 11.01 -12.96
N ILE A 86 -5.95 10.70 -12.88
CA ILE A 86 -4.94 11.62 -12.34
C ILE A 86 -4.30 12.41 -13.49
N ASP A 87 -3.64 13.52 -13.17
CA ASP A 87 -2.87 14.26 -14.16
C ASP A 87 -1.66 13.43 -14.62
N ASN A 88 -1.48 13.29 -15.93
CA ASN A 88 -0.35 12.58 -16.55
C ASN A 88 -0.07 11.18 -15.94
N PRO A 89 -1.04 10.25 -15.95
CA PRO A 89 -0.84 8.94 -15.34
C PRO A 89 0.27 8.18 -16.09
N PRO A 90 1.12 7.41 -15.38
CA PRO A 90 2.07 6.53 -16.04
C PRO A 90 1.32 5.52 -16.91
N LYS A 91 1.88 5.22 -18.09
CA LYS A 91 1.25 4.32 -19.05
C LYS A 91 1.26 2.88 -18.51
N PRO A 92 0.09 2.20 -18.39
CA PRO A 92 0.05 0.78 -18.08
C PRO A 92 0.82 -0.06 -19.11
N PRO A 93 1.39 -1.21 -18.72
CA PRO A 93 1.22 -1.87 -17.43
C PRO A 93 2.09 -1.29 -16.31
N ILE A 94 1.51 -1.11 -15.12
CA ILE A 94 2.20 -0.61 -13.92
C ILE A 94 1.83 -1.43 -12.68
N VAL A 95 2.65 -1.39 -11.64
CA VAL A 95 2.28 -1.86 -10.29
C VAL A 95 1.85 -0.64 -9.48
N PRO A 96 0.58 -0.54 -9.04
CA PRO A 96 0.11 0.60 -8.22
C PRO A 96 0.60 0.57 -6.76
N GLY A 97 0.09 1.51 -5.96
CA GLY A 97 0.36 1.60 -4.52
C GLY A 97 1.44 2.63 -4.18
N PHE A 98 1.18 3.44 -3.15
CA PHE A 98 2.02 4.57 -2.75
C PHE A 98 2.59 4.49 -1.34
N GLU A 99 2.18 3.49 -0.56
CA GLU A 99 2.70 3.28 0.78
C GLU A 99 2.76 1.80 1.12
N CYS A 100 3.74 1.43 1.95
CA CYS A 100 3.86 0.10 2.50
C CYS A 100 4.56 0.12 3.85
N SER A 101 4.49 -1.01 4.54
CA SER A 101 5.31 -1.31 5.70
C SER A 101 5.92 -2.70 5.55
N GLY A 102 7.10 -2.89 6.13
CA GLY A 102 7.83 -4.12 5.96
C GLY A 102 9.17 -4.13 6.67
N ILE A 103 10.02 -5.06 6.24
CA ILE A 103 11.34 -5.28 6.82
C ILE A 103 12.39 -4.95 5.77
N VAL A 104 13.43 -4.20 6.13
CA VAL A 104 14.58 -3.97 5.24
C VAL A 104 15.27 -5.31 4.98
N GLU A 105 15.29 -5.73 3.72
CA GLU A 105 15.90 -6.98 3.25
C GLU A 105 17.33 -6.76 2.73
N SER A 106 17.58 -5.62 2.08
CA SER A 106 18.91 -5.18 1.67
C SER A 106 18.98 -3.66 1.58
N VAL A 107 20.20 -3.12 1.58
CA VAL A 107 20.49 -1.69 1.56
C VAL A 107 21.43 -1.42 0.38
N GLY A 108 21.18 -0.36 -0.37
CA GLY A 108 22.02 0.04 -1.49
C GLY A 108 23.43 0.43 -1.05
N GLU A 109 24.40 0.36 -1.98
CA GLU A 109 25.78 0.76 -1.70
C GLU A 109 25.84 2.19 -1.14
N ASN A 110 26.75 2.42 -0.17
CA ASN A 110 26.96 3.72 0.51
C ASN A 110 25.72 4.36 1.18
N THR A 111 24.63 3.60 1.35
CA THR A 111 23.40 4.09 1.97
C THR A 111 23.49 3.95 3.50
N LEU A 112 23.21 5.02 4.23
CA LEU A 112 23.33 5.08 5.69
C LEU A 112 21.95 5.23 6.35
N GLY A 113 21.89 4.97 7.67
CA GLY A 113 20.70 5.22 8.51
C GLY A 113 19.74 4.03 8.64
N PHE A 114 19.91 3.00 7.81
CA PHE A 114 19.10 1.78 7.83
C PHE A 114 19.97 0.52 7.80
N GLU A 115 19.49 -0.52 8.45
CA GLU A 115 20.14 -1.83 8.53
C GLU A 115 19.16 -2.94 8.12
N ILE A 116 19.69 -4.05 7.62
CA ILE A 116 18.88 -5.25 7.32
C ILE A 116 18.19 -5.71 8.61
N GLY A 117 16.88 -5.96 8.53
CA GLY A 117 16.04 -6.33 9.66
C GLY A 117 15.29 -5.16 10.30
N ASP A 118 15.62 -3.91 9.97
CA ASP A 118 14.84 -2.75 10.41
C ASP A 118 13.37 -2.89 9.99
N ARG A 119 12.46 -2.59 10.92
CA ARG A 119 11.02 -2.50 10.64
C ARG A 119 10.71 -1.08 10.20
N VAL A 120 10.15 -0.94 9.00
CA VAL A 120 9.96 0.36 8.35
C VAL A 120 8.58 0.52 7.76
N MET A 121 8.13 1.77 7.69
CA MET A 121 7.08 2.24 6.81
C MET A 121 7.68 3.17 5.77
N ALA A 122 7.12 3.19 4.56
CA ALA A 122 7.68 3.94 3.46
C ALA A 122 6.62 4.52 2.53
N PHE A 123 6.87 5.74 2.07
CA PHE A 123 6.22 6.28 0.88
C PHE A 123 7.00 5.87 -0.36
N VAL A 124 6.29 5.44 -1.39
CA VAL A 124 6.88 5.06 -2.67
C VAL A 124 6.08 5.67 -3.81
N ASN A 125 6.76 5.98 -4.91
CA ASN A 125 6.09 6.45 -6.10
C ASN A 125 5.76 5.23 -6.98
N TYR A 126 4.59 4.63 -6.74
CA TYR A 126 4.16 3.34 -7.30
C TYR A 126 4.94 2.13 -6.73
N ASN A 127 4.54 0.93 -7.18
CA ASN A 127 5.15 -0.36 -6.85
C ASN A 127 4.91 -0.91 -5.43
N ALA A 128 4.12 -0.24 -4.58
CA ALA A 128 3.87 -0.72 -3.22
C ALA A 128 3.02 -2.00 -3.17
N TRP A 129 2.19 -2.28 -4.19
CA TRP A 129 1.39 -3.50 -4.29
C TRP A 129 2.20 -4.68 -4.83
N ALA A 130 3.35 -4.94 -4.21
CA ALA A 130 4.26 -6.02 -4.52
C ALA A 130 4.82 -6.63 -3.23
N GLU A 131 5.40 -7.82 -3.32
CA GLU A 131 6.05 -8.45 -2.16
C GLU A 131 7.37 -7.77 -1.78
N VAL A 132 7.99 -7.03 -2.71
CA VAL A 132 9.23 -6.28 -2.49
C VAL A 132 9.16 -4.93 -3.20
N VAL A 133 9.67 -3.90 -2.54
CA VAL A 133 9.84 -2.57 -3.15
C VAL A 133 11.21 -2.01 -2.79
N CYS A 134 11.81 -1.23 -3.70
CA CYS A 134 12.96 -0.39 -3.38
C CYS A 134 12.47 1.04 -3.19
N ALA A 135 12.92 1.68 -2.10
CA ALA A 135 12.47 3.01 -1.70
C ALA A 135 13.68 3.90 -1.36
N PRO A 136 13.70 5.16 -1.83
CA PRO A 136 14.71 6.13 -1.40
C PRO A 136 14.62 6.38 0.09
N VAL A 137 15.76 6.44 0.78
CA VAL A 137 15.82 6.54 2.25
C VAL A 137 15.11 7.76 2.83
N ASP A 138 15.01 8.85 2.06
CA ASP A 138 14.30 10.07 2.46
C ASP A 138 12.78 9.86 2.66
N PHE A 139 12.25 8.75 2.14
CA PHE A 139 10.83 8.39 2.24
C PHE A 139 10.60 7.13 3.09
N VAL A 140 11.62 6.70 3.84
CA VAL A 140 11.56 5.52 4.71
C VAL A 140 11.68 5.96 6.16
N PHE A 141 10.85 5.38 7.02
CA PHE A 141 10.77 5.74 8.44
C PHE A 141 10.79 4.47 9.27
N LYS A 142 11.62 4.44 10.33
CA LYS A 142 11.62 3.34 11.29
C LYS A 142 10.30 3.32 12.06
N MET A 143 9.74 2.12 12.21
CA MET A 143 8.52 1.91 12.97
C MET A 143 8.83 1.84 14.47
N PRO A 144 7.94 2.35 15.34
CA PRO A 144 7.94 1.99 16.76
C PRO A 144 7.78 0.48 16.94
N ASP A 145 8.38 -0.08 18.01
CA ASP A 145 8.40 -1.52 18.23
C ASP A 145 6.98 -2.08 18.47
N GLU A 146 6.11 -1.32 19.11
CA GLU A 146 4.75 -1.73 19.44
C GLU A 146 3.78 -1.64 18.25
N MET A 147 4.11 -0.87 17.23
CA MET A 147 3.24 -0.66 16.06
C MET A 147 3.30 -1.87 15.13
N THR A 148 2.16 -2.44 14.76
CA THR A 148 2.10 -3.55 13.79
C THR A 148 2.35 -3.05 12.36
N PHE A 149 2.71 -3.96 11.44
CA PHE A 149 2.85 -3.60 10.03
C PHE A 149 1.55 -3.09 9.41
N ALA A 150 0.41 -3.68 9.78
CA ALA A 150 -0.89 -3.24 9.28
C ALA A 150 -1.22 -1.80 9.72
N GLU A 151 -0.97 -1.47 10.99
CA GLU A 151 -1.14 -0.10 11.51
C GLU A 151 -0.21 0.88 10.80
N ALA A 152 1.07 0.54 10.63
CA ALA A 152 2.02 1.43 9.98
C ALA A 152 1.68 1.72 8.50
N ALA A 153 1.17 0.72 7.77
CA ALA A 153 0.70 0.88 6.39
C ALA A 153 -0.64 1.62 6.28
N ALA A 154 -1.44 1.68 7.36
CA ALA A 154 -2.68 2.45 7.41
C ALA A 154 -2.43 3.91 7.87
N PHE A 155 -1.40 4.12 8.68
CA PHE A 155 -1.06 5.40 9.31
C PHE A 155 -0.41 6.39 8.32
N SER A 156 0.54 5.91 7.50
CA SER A 156 1.52 6.77 6.82
C SER A 156 0.87 7.89 6.00
N LEU A 157 0.12 7.57 4.93
CA LEU A 157 -0.42 8.56 4.00
C LEU A 157 -1.60 9.34 4.59
N ASN A 158 -2.46 8.65 5.35
CA ASN A 158 -3.63 9.26 5.98
C ASN A 158 -3.24 10.32 7.01
N PHE A 159 -2.38 9.96 7.97
CA PHE A 159 -1.96 10.86 9.05
C PHE A 159 -1.19 12.06 8.50
N VAL A 160 -0.25 11.84 7.57
CA VAL A 160 0.53 12.94 6.97
C VAL A 160 -0.38 13.90 6.21
N ALA A 161 -1.34 13.39 5.42
CA ALA A 161 -2.29 14.24 4.72
C ALA A 161 -3.14 15.06 5.69
N ALA A 162 -3.66 14.44 6.75
CA ALA A 162 -4.46 15.11 7.76
C ALA A 162 -3.66 16.20 8.50
N TYR A 163 -2.44 15.87 8.94
CA TYR A 163 -1.55 16.79 9.64
C TYR A 163 -1.22 18.01 8.76
N MET A 164 -0.82 17.78 7.51
CA MET A 164 -0.50 18.86 6.57
C MET A 164 -1.69 19.79 6.33
N MET A 165 -2.89 19.22 6.11
CA MET A 165 -4.09 20.03 5.89
C MET A 165 -4.44 20.87 7.11
N LEU A 166 -4.38 20.31 8.31
CA LEU A 166 -4.79 21.02 9.52
C LEU A 166 -3.76 22.02 9.99
N PHE A 167 -2.49 21.63 10.08
CA PHE A 167 -1.49 22.42 10.80
C PHE A 167 -0.64 23.29 9.88
N GLU A 168 -0.30 22.80 8.68
CA GLU A 168 0.54 23.55 7.74
C GLU A 168 -0.29 24.44 6.80
N VAL A 169 -1.41 23.92 6.29
CA VAL A 169 -2.27 24.67 5.34
C VAL A 169 -3.30 25.51 6.08
N ALA A 170 -4.13 24.89 6.93
CA ALA A 170 -5.22 25.60 7.61
C ALA A 170 -4.77 26.35 8.88
N ASN A 171 -3.59 26.01 9.42
CA ASN A 171 -3.04 26.61 10.62
C ASN A 171 -4.01 26.50 11.82
N LEU A 172 -4.52 25.29 12.09
CA LEU A 172 -5.45 24.99 13.17
C LEU A 172 -4.87 25.40 14.53
N ARG A 173 -5.71 26.03 15.36
CA ARG A 173 -5.39 26.51 16.71
C ARG A 173 -6.53 26.20 17.68
N GLU A 174 -6.19 26.25 18.97
CA GLU A 174 -7.13 26.09 20.05
C GLU A 174 -8.33 27.06 19.92
N GLY A 175 -9.54 26.55 20.20
CA GLY A 175 -10.78 27.32 20.11
C GLY A 175 -11.39 27.42 18.70
N MET A 176 -10.74 26.87 17.68
CA MET A 176 -11.30 26.80 16.33
C MET A 176 -12.25 25.60 16.17
N SER A 177 -13.16 25.69 15.19
CA SER A 177 -14.04 24.59 14.78
C SER A 177 -13.67 24.08 13.39
N VAL A 178 -13.67 22.76 13.21
CA VAL A 178 -13.40 22.10 11.92
C VAL A 178 -14.63 21.30 11.48
N LEU A 179 -15.04 21.46 10.23
CA LEU A 179 -16.01 20.57 9.60
C LEU A 179 -15.25 19.46 8.86
N VAL A 180 -15.49 18.21 9.22
CA VAL A 180 -14.85 17.06 8.58
C VAL A 180 -15.89 16.23 7.83
N HIS A 181 -15.71 16.11 6.51
CA HIS A 181 -16.54 15.24 5.68
C HIS A 181 -16.04 13.80 5.74
N SER A 182 -16.95 12.83 5.55
CA SER A 182 -16.63 11.41 5.50
C SER A 182 -15.85 10.92 6.73
N ALA A 183 -16.34 11.26 7.94
CA ALA A 183 -15.59 11.03 9.18
C ALA A 183 -15.22 9.57 9.51
N GLY A 184 -15.82 8.58 8.82
CA GLY A 184 -15.40 7.17 8.90
C GLY A 184 -14.29 6.77 7.92
N GLY A 185 -13.72 7.70 7.16
CA GLY A 185 -12.62 7.44 6.23
C GLY A 185 -11.25 7.51 6.90
N GLY A 186 -10.25 6.82 6.32
CA GLY A 186 -8.91 6.68 6.91
C GLY A 186 -8.25 8.00 7.30
N VAL A 187 -8.24 9.00 6.40
CA VAL A 187 -7.69 10.35 6.67
C VAL A 187 -8.27 10.99 7.94
N VAL A 188 -9.51 10.68 8.28
CA VAL A 188 -10.21 11.32 9.40
C VAL A 188 -10.01 10.58 10.72
N ILE A 189 -9.95 9.25 10.69
CA ILE A 189 -9.80 8.48 11.94
C ILE A 189 -8.42 8.67 12.58
N ASP A 190 -7.44 9.04 11.76
CA ASP A 190 -6.06 9.30 12.18
C ASP A 190 -5.83 10.76 12.61
N LEU A 191 -6.89 11.54 12.84
CA LEU A 191 -6.73 12.90 13.35
C LEU A 191 -6.14 12.88 14.77
N PRO A 192 -5.06 13.64 15.04
CA PRO A 192 -4.56 13.79 16.39
C PRO A 192 -5.58 14.55 17.25
N ASP A 193 -5.74 14.10 18.50
CA ASP A 193 -6.53 14.77 19.54
C ASP A 193 -6.01 16.18 19.87
#